data_AF-A0A292S5I8-F1
#
_entry.id   AF-A0A292S5I8-F1
#
_cell.length_a   1.000
_cell.length_b   1.000
_cell.length_c   1.000
_cell.angle_alpha   90.00
_cell.angle_beta   90.00
_cell.angle_gamma   90.00
#
_symmetry.space_group_name_H-M   'P 1'
#
loop_
_entity.id
_entity.type
_entity.pdbx_description
1 polymer ?
#
loop_
_entity_poly.entity_id
_entity_poly.type
_entity_poly.pdbx_seq_one_letter_code
_entity_poly.pdbx_strand_id
1 'polypeptide(L)'
;MDYVLRNKLTTAQSISYIKDTATGELTFLASDFYIKAQDGVSHNLIVNGSRNEVHGGNLSDKIVINYNAGSASVYGEAGDDEIIVTNISGSSVNVNGGDGNDIITGGTYVYGNAGDDILNVTVNGAQAYGGEGNDTLNVNISSAAYLYGDGGDDNFNIISGSKIVVNGGDGINTILQDKGTNTVKINVNGANAYSVEFTKKDETKTVTINGIDYEVTNDKNSANTLIYTIEPSGTINFQSSYFTIKGDLNKAHNVKISSSKVNFYGGNKADTIVLEASLCKVYGLGGDDNITTTNVGAITVDGGDGNDTLVVKGDRALVYGGNGNDNITIYAGYSSVNAGDGDDFVDVRNNNLLIYGGTGNNTISDNGQNTFINGFGDKDNAEAVILSANSSKDVVINNINYNIQNTADDKRVVLYKQNHVTDEISFCAVATTTITGQNDVAHNVSLYGYGMRFYGGNLADNITVNGHGTVAYGLGGDDIMTTNGYNTEMRGGDGNDTLTMNTNTNRIYGDDGDDTINLNEANNHIINGGNGNDTYNI
;
A
#
# COMPACT_ATOMS: atom_id res chain seq x y z
N MET A 1 -14.64 -30.81 -37.24
CA MET A 1 -14.39 -29.88 -36.13
C MET A 1 -13.91 -30.74 -35.00
N ASP A 2 -12.60 -30.86 -34.94
CA ASP A 2 -11.86 -31.60 -33.94
C ASP A 2 -11.40 -30.60 -32.88
N TYR A 3 -11.31 -31.07 -31.64
CA TYR A 3 -10.87 -30.27 -30.51
C TYR A 3 -9.84 -31.07 -29.70
N VAL A 4 -8.77 -30.40 -29.29
CA VAL A 4 -7.78 -30.95 -28.37
C VAL A 4 -8.18 -30.60 -26.96
N LEU A 5 -8.42 -31.61 -26.13
CA LEU A 5 -8.80 -31.47 -24.72
C LEU A 5 -7.70 -32.06 -23.84
N ARG A 6 -7.23 -31.29 -22.86
CA ARG A 6 -6.24 -31.76 -21.88
C ARG A 6 -6.66 -31.33 -20.47
N ASN A 7 -6.77 -32.31 -19.59
CA ASN A 7 -6.99 -32.07 -18.17
C ASN A 7 -5.76 -31.38 -17.56
N LYS A 8 -5.95 -30.28 -16.84
CA LYS A 8 -4.87 -29.53 -16.17
C LYS A 8 -4.58 -30.06 -14.76
N LEU A 9 -5.41 -30.96 -14.23
CA LEU A 9 -5.22 -31.59 -12.92
C LEU A 9 -4.52 -32.93 -13.03
N THR A 10 -3.91 -33.34 -11.92
CA THR A 10 -3.33 -34.68 -11.75
C THR A 10 -4.38 -35.76 -11.48
N THR A 11 -5.59 -35.36 -11.07
CA THR A 11 -6.74 -36.25 -10.83
C THR A 11 -7.61 -36.37 -12.07
N ALA A 12 -8.23 -37.53 -12.27
CA ALA A 12 -9.11 -37.77 -13.42
C ALA A 12 -10.34 -36.84 -13.37
N GLN A 13 -10.71 -36.28 -14.52
CA GLN A 13 -11.89 -35.44 -14.69
C GLN A 13 -12.73 -35.87 -15.89
N SER A 14 -14.04 -35.63 -15.78
CA SER A 14 -15.00 -35.83 -16.86
C SER A 14 -15.36 -34.48 -17.48
N ILE A 15 -15.48 -34.45 -18.80
CA ILE A 15 -16.01 -33.30 -19.54
C ILE A 15 -17.34 -33.69 -20.19
N SER A 16 -18.28 -32.76 -20.21
CA SER A 16 -19.55 -32.92 -20.94
C SER A 16 -19.65 -31.87 -22.04
N TYR A 17 -20.33 -32.19 -23.13
CA TYR A 17 -20.55 -31.25 -24.23
C TYR A 17 -21.95 -31.35 -24.82
N ILE A 18 -22.41 -30.27 -25.42
CA ILE A 18 -23.68 -30.14 -26.13
C ILE A 18 -23.38 -29.54 -27.49
N LYS A 19 -23.91 -30.12 -28.57
CA LYS A 19 -23.75 -29.60 -29.92
C LYS A 19 -25.11 -29.23 -30.50
N ASP A 20 -25.27 -27.97 -30.89
CA ASP A 20 -26.40 -27.53 -31.70
C ASP A 20 -26.07 -27.74 -33.18
N THR A 21 -26.83 -28.61 -33.84
CA THR A 21 -26.61 -28.93 -35.26
C THR A 21 -27.15 -27.87 -36.22
N ALA A 22 -28.00 -26.96 -35.75
CA ALA A 22 -28.58 -25.89 -36.57
C ALA A 22 -27.66 -24.66 -36.62
N THR A 23 -27.06 -24.30 -35.50
CA THR A 23 -26.15 -23.14 -35.39
C THR A 23 -24.67 -23.51 -35.51
N GLY A 24 -24.33 -24.80 -35.38
CA GLY A 24 -22.94 -25.27 -35.32
C GLY A 24 -22.28 -25.02 -33.96
N GLU A 25 -23.00 -24.47 -32.99
CA GLU A 25 -22.52 -24.15 -31.66
C GLU A 25 -22.13 -25.42 -30.88
N LEU A 26 -20.97 -25.38 -30.23
CA LEU A 26 -20.50 -26.41 -29.33
C LEU A 26 -20.31 -25.82 -27.94
N THR A 27 -21.05 -26.32 -26.96
CA THR A 27 -20.90 -25.96 -25.55
C THR A 27 -20.13 -27.05 -24.81
N PHE A 28 -19.02 -26.70 -24.17
CA PHE A 28 -18.36 -27.52 -23.16
C PHE A 28 -18.78 -27.11 -21.75
N LEU A 29 -19.08 -28.11 -20.92
CA LEU A 29 -19.21 -27.99 -19.47
C LEU A 29 -17.91 -28.52 -18.86
N ALA A 30 -16.98 -27.62 -18.60
CA ALA A 30 -15.59 -27.95 -18.28
C ALA A 30 -15.00 -27.01 -17.24
N SER A 31 -14.17 -27.51 -16.34
CA SER A 31 -13.34 -26.69 -15.46
C SER A 31 -11.95 -27.29 -15.37
N ASP A 32 -10.91 -26.47 -15.31
CA ASP A 32 -9.51 -26.93 -15.31
C ASP A 32 -9.09 -27.69 -16.58
N PHE A 33 -9.61 -27.30 -17.74
CA PHE A 33 -9.22 -27.87 -19.03
C PHE A 33 -8.46 -26.88 -19.92
N TYR A 34 -7.51 -27.42 -20.68
CA TYR A 34 -7.03 -26.83 -21.91
C TYR A 34 -7.91 -27.33 -23.07
N ILE A 35 -8.45 -26.42 -23.85
CA ILE A 35 -9.35 -26.65 -24.98
C ILE A 35 -8.78 -25.89 -26.17
N LYS A 36 -8.45 -26.58 -27.26
CA LYS A 36 -8.01 -25.94 -28.50
C LYS A 36 -8.85 -26.40 -29.68
N ALA A 37 -9.42 -25.46 -30.42
CA ALA A 37 -10.09 -25.72 -31.68
C ALA A 37 -9.08 -26.09 -32.79
N GLN A 38 -9.54 -26.84 -33.78
CA GLN A 38 -8.68 -27.21 -34.92
C GLN A 38 -8.42 -26.02 -35.84
N ASP A 39 -7.30 -26.02 -36.55
CA ASP A 39 -7.04 -25.03 -37.59
C ASP A 39 -7.87 -25.32 -38.86
N GLY A 40 -8.02 -24.29 -39.70
CA GLY A 40 -8.58 -24.35 -41.05
C GLY A 40 -10.11 -24.34 -41.13
N VAL A 41 -10.81 -24.15 -40.01
CA VAL A 41 -12.28 -24.06 -39.93
C VAL A 41 -12.66 -23.03 -38.86
N SER A 42 -13.75 -22.29 -39.07
CA SER A 42 -14.35 -21.41 -38.06
C SER A 42 -15.20 -22.20 -37.05
N HIS A 43 -15.16 -21.79 -35.79
CA HIS A 43 -15.81 -22.42 -34.65
C HIS A 43 -16.77 -21.46 -33.95
N ASN A 44 -17.83 -22.02 -33.38
CA ASN A 44 -18.72 -21.33 -32.46
C ASN A 44 -18.72 -22.10 -31.15
N LEU A 45 -17.90 -21.66 -30.20
CA LEU A 45 -17.52 -22.37 -29.00
C LEU A 45 -18.05 -21.65 -27.77
N ILE A 46 -18.74 -22.38 -26.90
CA ILE A 46 -19.11 -21.92 -25.57
C ILE A 46 -18.41 -22.79 -24.54
N VAL A 47 -17.74 -22.18 -23.56
CA VAL A 47 -17.14 -22.91 -22.43
C VAL A 47 -17.74 -22.40 -21.14
N ASN A 48 -18.49 -23.29 -20.49
CA ASN A 48 -19.13 -23.05 -19.22
C ASN A 48 -18.31 -23.73 -18.12
N GLY A 49 -17.74 -22.92 -17.23
CA GLY A 49 -17.00 -23.36 -16.06
C GLY A 49 -15.70 -22.60 -15.87
N SER A 50 -14.88 -23.05 -14.91
CA SER A 50 -13.83 -22.24 -14.30
C SER A 50 -12.41 -22.70 -14.64
N ARG A 51 -11.46 -21.76 -14.65
CA ARG A 51 -10.02 -22.05 -14.79
C ARG A 51 -9.61 -22.78 -16.08
N ASN A 52 -10.39 -22.59 -17.13
CA ASN A 52 -10.08 -23.13 -18.44
C ASN A 52 -9.06 -22.26 -19.18
N GLU A 53 -8.40 -22.88 -20.15
CA GLU A 53 -7.52 -22.25 -21.12
C GLU A 53 -8.04 -22.64 -22.50
N VAL A 54 -8.56 -21.66 -23.23
CA VAL A 54 -9.37 -21.88 -24.43
C VAL A 54 -8.70 -21.19 -25.61
N HIS A 55 -8.47 -21.93 -26.68
CA HIS A 55 -7.85 -21.44 -27.90
C HIS A 55 -8.78 -21.70 -29.09
N GLY A 56 -8.96 -20.67 -29.92
CA GLY A 56 -9.48 -20.81 -31.27
C GLY A 56 -8.55 -21.57 -32.19
N GLY A 57 -8.94 -21.60 -33.46
CA GLY A 57 -8.14 -21.98 -34.62
C GLY A 57 -7.63 -20.73 -35.33
N ASN A 58 -7.24 -20.87 -36.60
CA ASN A 58 -6.62 -19.79 -37.37
C ASN A 58 -7.57 -19.12 -38.39
N LEU A 59 -8.87 -19.22 -38.17
CA LEU A 59 -9.92 -18.51 -38.89
C LEU A 59 -10.86 -17.89 -37.86
N SER A 60 -11.64 -16.89 -38.27
CA SER A 60 -12.65 -16.22 -37.43
C SER A 60 -13.52 -17.17 -36.62
N ASP A 61 -13.32 -17.20 -35.32
CA ASP A 61 -14.00 -18.00 -34.34
C ASP A 61 -14.86 -17.14 -33.42
N LYS A 62 -15.96 -17.70 -32.93
CA LYS A 62 -16.74 -17.13 -31.83
C LYS A 62 -16.48 -17.94 -30.58
N ILE A 63 -15.97 -17.31 -29.52
CA ILE A 63 -15.67 -17.95 -28.24
C ILE A 63 -16.42 -17.24 -27.11
N VAL A 64 -17.27 -17.98 -26.41
CA VAL A 64 -18.02 -17.47 -25.25
C VAL A 64 -17.59 -18.19 -23.99
N ILE A 65 -17.11 -17.45 -23.00
CA ILE A 65 -16.81 -17.98 -21.66
C ILE A 65 -17.87 -17.50 -20.67
N ASN A 66 -18.54 -18.45 -20.02
CA ASN A 66 -19.51 -18.17 -18.96
C ASN A 66 -19.09 -18.81 -17.64
N TYR A 67 -19.48 -18.17 -16.53
CA TYR A 67 -19.36 -18.72 -15.17
C TYR A 67 -17.93 -19.06 -14.76
N ASN A 68 -17.06 -18.06 -14.82
CA ASN A 68 -15.69 -18.21 -14.34
C ASN A 68 -15.60 -17.87 -12.86
N ALA A 69 -15.50 -18.90 -12.01
CA ALA A 69 -15.06 -18.79 -10.62
C ALA A 69 -13.59 -19.24 -10.56
N GLY A 70 -12.68 -18.37 -10.97
CA GLY A 70 -11.24 -18.62 -11.03
C GLY A 70 -10.56 -17.92 -12.21
N SER A 71 -9.22 -18.00 -12.25
CA SER A 71 -8.43 -17.37 -13.32
C SER A 71 -8.42 -18.23 -14.58
N ALA A 72 -8.77 -17.65 -15.74
CA ALA A 72 -8.82 -18.35 -17.03
C ALA A 72 -8.13 -17.55 -18.13
N SER A 73 -7.90 -18.20 -19.27
CA SER A 73 -7.30 -17.56 -20.43
C SER A 73 -8.01 -17.98 -21.72
N VAL A 74 -8.20 -17.03 -22.62
CA VAL A 74 -8.85 -17.20 -23.92
C VAL A 74 -7.98 -16.58 -24.99
N TYR A 75 -7.84 -17.28 -26.10
CA TYR A 75 -7.04 -16.89 -27.26
C TYR A 75 -7.89 -17.10 -28.51
N GLY A 76 -8.09 -16.06 -29.30
CA GLY A 76 -8.67 -16.18 -30.65
C GLY A 76 -7.70 -16.87 -31.61
N GLU A 77 -6.42 -16.47 -31.52
CA GLU A 77 -5.28 -16.91 -32.32
C GLU A 77 -5.13 -16.12 -33.63
N ALA A 78 -5.74 -16.55 -34.72
CA ALA A 78 -5.68 -15.80 -35.97
C ALA A 78 -7.04 -15.81 -36.67
N GLY A 79 -7.32 -14.75 -37.42
CA GLY A 79 -8.64 -14.47 -37.99
C GLY A 79 -9.40 -13.45 -37.15
N ASP A 80 -10.48 -12.91 -37.73
CA ASP A 80 -11.31 -11.90 -37.06
C ASP A 80 -12.24 -12.59 -36.05
N ASP A 81 -11.85 -12.66 -34.78
CA ASP A 81 -12.50 -13.44 -33.73
C ASP A 81 -13.51 -12.63 -32.90
N GLU A 82 -14.57 -13.28 -32.43
CA GLU A 82 -15.53 -12.69 -31.49
C GLU A 82 -15.43 -13.39 -30.13
N ILE A 83 -14.84 -12.72 -29.14
CA ILE A 83 -14.64 -13.28 -27.80
C ILE A 83 -15.55 -12.58 -26.78
N ILE A 84 -16.40 -13.34 -26.10
CA ILE A 84 -17.34 -12.82 -25.09
C ILE A 84 -17.09 -13.49 -23.76
N VAL A 85 -16.77 -12.70 -22.74
CA VAL A 85 -16.57 -13.16 -21.37
C VAL A 85 -17.65 -12.55 -20.47
N THR A 86 -18.52 -13.39 -19.92
CA THR A 86 -19.60 -12.94 -19.03
C THR A 86 -19.50 -13.53 -17.62
N ASN A 87 -20.15 -12.86 -16.66
CA ASN A 87 -20.32 -13.37 -15.28
C ASN A 87 -19.00 -13.63 -14.53
N ILE A 88 -18.06 -12.69 -14.60
CA ILE A 88 -16.77 -12.73 -13.90
C ILE A 88 -16.86 -12.10 -12.50
N SER A 89 -17.47 -12.80 -11.55
CA SER A 89 -17.46 -12.34 -10.15
C SER A 89 -16.18 -12.83 -9.45
N GLY A 90 -15.28 -11.91 -9.10
CA GLY A 90 -14.07 -12.22 -8.32
C GLY A 90 -12.98 -13.00 -9.08
N SER A 91 -13.02 -12.99 -10.41
CA SER A 91 -12.15 -13.79 -11.29
C SER A 91 -11.32 -12.90 -12.21
N SER A 92 -10.08 -13.30 -12.49
CA SER A 92 -9.21 -12.66 -13.48
C SER A 92 -9.23 -13.45 -14.78
N VAL A 93 -9.73 -12.88 -15.87
CA VAL A 93 -9.73 -13.54 -17.18
C VAL A 93 -8.81 -12.79 -18.13
N ASN A 94 -7.82 -13.49 -18.68
CA ASN A 94 -6.95 -12.98 -19.74
C ASN A 94 -7.58 -13.31 -21.09
N VAL A 95 -7.69 -12.33 -21.97
CA VAL A 95 -8.26 -12.49 -23.30
C VAL A 95 -7.27 -11.93 -24.30
N ASN A 96 -6.89 -12.72 -25.29
CA ASN A 96 -6.08 -12.30 -26.43
C ASN A 96 -6.89 -12.56 -27.69
N GLY A 97 -7.09 -11.52 -28.50
CA GLY A 97 -7.65 -11.64 -29.84
C GLY A 97 -6.69 -12.43 -30.73
N GLY A 98 -5.61 -11.79 -31.14
CA GLY A 98 -4.52 -12.42 -31.88
C GLY A 98 -4.22 -11.65 -33.15
N ASP A 99 -3.98 -12.34 -34.26
CA ASP A 99 -3.89 -11.69 -35.57
C ASP A 99 -5.29 -11.58 -36.19
N GLY A 100 -5.77 -10.39 -36.54
CA GLY A 100 -7.10 -10.21 -37.13
C GLY A 100 -7.83 -9.04 -36.49
N ASN A 101 -8.97 -8.66 -37.06
CA ASN A 101 -9.79 -7.59 -36.52
C ASN A 101 -10.82 -8.17 -35.53
N ASP A 102 -10.46 -8.21 -34.26
CA ASP A 102 -11.17 -8.93 -33.22
C ASP A 102 -12.24 -8.07 -32.53
N ILE A 103 -13.30 -8.73 -32.06
CA ILE A 103 -14.34 -8.12 -31.22
C ILE A 103 -14.32 -8.81 -29.86
N ILE A 104 -13.82 -8.11 -28.85
CA ILE A 104 -13.67 -8.65 -27.50
C ILE A 104 -14.63 -7.94 -26.55
N THR A 105 -15.40 -8.69 -25.78
CA THR A 105 -16.32 -8.15 -24.77
C THR A 105 -16.06 -8.79 -23.40
N GLY A 106 -15.71 -7.96 -22.42
CA GLY A 106 -15.37 -8.42 -21.07
C GLY A 106 -13.89 -8.73 -20.90
N GLY A 107 -13.54 -9.50 -19.86
CA GLY A 107 -12.14 -9.80 -19.50
C GLY A 107 -11.51 -8.79 -18.54
N THR A 108 -10.47 -9.22 -17.84
CA THR A 108 -9.72 -8.40 -16.87
C THR A 108 -8.44 -7.85 -17.50
N TYR A 109 -7.75 -8.68 -18.29
CA TYR A 109 -6.64 -8.28 -19.14
C TYR A 109 -7.05 -8.62 -20.56
N VAL A 110 -7.16 -7.61 -21.41
CA VAL A 110 -7.70 -7.72 -22.76
C VAL A 110 -6.66 -7.20 -23.72
N TYR A 111 -6.28 -8.01 -24.69
CA TYR A 111 -5.30 -7.67 -25.72
C TYR A 111 -5.97 -7.91 -27.07
N GLY A 112 -6.13 -6.88 -27.89
CA GLY A 112 -6.51 -7.02 -29.29
C GLY A 112 -5.39 -7.72 -30.06
N ASN A 113 -4.19 -7.16 -29.95
CA ASN A 113 -2.94 -7.56 -30.60
C ASN A 113 -2.82 -6.97 -32.01
N ALA A 114 -2.87 -7.73 -33.09
CA ALA A 114 -2.60 -7.20 -34.42
C ALA A 114 -3.90 -7.12 -35.23
N GLY A 115 -4.32 -5.92 -35.59
CA GLY A 115 -5.54 -5.69 -36.36
C GLY A 115 -6.28 -4.45 -35.85
N ASP A 116 -7.34 -4.06 -36.56
CA ASP A 116 -8.22 -2.98 -36.11
C ASP A 116 -9.32 -3.58 -35.21
N ASP A 117 -9.08 -3.59 -33.90
CA ASP A 117 -9.87 -4.32 -32.90
C ASP A 117 -10.99 -3.48 -32.26
N ILE A 118 -12.01 -4.16 -31.75
CA ILE A 118 -13.09 -3.57 -30.95
C ILE A 118 -13.10 -4.19 -29.56
N LEU A 119 -12.69 -3.41 -28.56
CA LEU A 119 -12.63 -3.83 -27.17
C LEU A 119 -13.78 -3.21 -26.35
N ASN A 120 -14.77 -4.02 -26.02
CA ASN A 120 -15.90 -3.66 -25.16
C ASN A 120 -15.59 -3.96 -23.70
N VAL A 121 -15.02 -2.96 -23.03
CA VAL A 121 -14.63 -3.00 -21.61
C VAL A 121 -15.86 -2.87 -20.72
N THR A 122 -16.26 -3.98 -20.12
CA THR A 122 -17.44 -4.12 -19.25
C THR A 122 -17.10 -4.55 -17.82
N VAL A 123 -15.81 -4.55 -17.50
CA VAL A 123 -15.25 -5.08 -16.25
C VAL A 123 -14.53 -3.99 -15.48
N ASN A 124 -14.91 -3.82 -14.22
CA ASN A 124 -14.22 -2.90 -13.32
C ASN A 124 -12.78 -3.37 -13.08
N GLY A 125 -11.84 -2.44 -13.17
CA GLY A 125 -10.40 -2.68 -13.01
C GLY A 125 -9.72 -3.30 -14.23
N ALA A 126 -10.42 -3.40 -15.37
CA ALA A 126 -9.84 -3.99 -16.59
C ALA A 126 -8.64 -3.18 -17.11
N GLN A 127 -7.69 -3.91 -17.69
CA GLN A 127 -6.58 -3.38 -18.48
C GLN A 127 -6.79 -3.85 -19.91
N ALA A 128 -7.07 -2.92 -20.82
CA ALA A 128 -7.36 -3.19 -22.22
C ALA A 128 -6.29 -2.53 -23.10
N TYR A 129 -5.73 -3.31 -24.00
CA TYR A 129 -4.65 -2.96 -24.91
C TYR A 129 -5.16 -3.24 -26.32
N GLY A 130 -5.24 -2.20 -27.15
CA GLY A 130 -5.58 -2.29 -28.57
C GLY A 130 -4.54 -3.15 -29.28
N GLY A 131 -3.35 -2.59 -29.42
CA GLY A 131 -2.19 -3.27 -29.99
C GLY A 131 -1.72 -2.54 -31.24
N GLU A 132 -1.39 -3.27 -32.30
CA GLU A 132 -1.06 -2.70 -33.60
C GLU A 132 -2.32 -2.63 -34.46
N GLY A 133 -2.73 -1.43 -34.86
CA GLY A 133 -3.92 -1.19 -35.67
C GLY A 133 -4.74 -0.01 -35.14
N ASN A 134 -5.84 0.31 -35.81
CA ASN A 134 -6.71 1.41 -35.40
C ASN A 134 -7.85 0.87 -34.56
N ASP A 135 -7.67 0.88 -33.25
CA ASP A 135 -8.56 0.18 -32.34
C ASP A 135 -9.72 1.04 -31.86
N THR A 136 -10.78 0.40 -31.38
CA THR A 136 -11.92 1.04 -30.75
C THR A 136 -12.19 0.45 -29.38
N LEU A 137 -11.97 1.24 -28.34
CA LEU A 137 -12.19 0.86 -26.95
C LEU A 137 -13.49 1.50 -26.42
N ASN A 138 -14.52 0.67 -26.22
CA ASN A 138 -15.81 1.07 -25.67
C ASN A 138 -15.90 0.73 -24.18
N VAL A 139 -16.11 1.73 -23.33
CA VAL A 139 -16.10 1.56 -21.87
C VAL A 139 -17.48 1.77 -21.29
N ASN A 140 -18.01 0.74 -20.61
CA ASN A 140 -19.26 0.82 -19.87
C ASN A 140 -19.14 0.10 -18.53
N ILE A 141 -18.60 0.80 -17.54
CA ILE A 141 -18.31 0.28 -16.20
C ILE A 141 -18.69 1.28 -15.12
N SER A 142 -18.66 0.86 -13.85
CA SER A 142 -18.99 1.75 -12.72
C SER A 142 -17.77 2.32 -12.01
N SER A 143 -16.58 1.75 -12.22
CA SER A 143 -15.33 2.11 -11.53
C SER A 143 -14.19 2.35 -12.52
N ALA A 144 -12.96 2.02 -12.12
CA ALA A 144 -11.73 2.29 -12.88
C ALA A 144 -11.50 1.30 -14.02
N ALA A 145 -10.77 1.74 -15.05
CA ALA A 145 -10.16 0.89 -16.08
C ALA A 145 -8.93 1.61 -16.66
N TYR A 146 -8.03 0.83 -17.27
CA TYR A 146 -6.83 1.31 -17.93
C TYR A 146 -6.90 0.91 -19.39
N LEU A 147 -6.81 1.88 -20.28
CA LEU A 147 -7.01 1.73 -21.71
C LEU A 147 -5.76 2.20 -22.43
N TYR A 148 -5.25 1.35 -23.30
CA TYR A 148 -4.06 1.59 -24.11
C TYR A 148 -4.46 1.35 -25.56
N GLY A 149 -4.27 2.36 -26.41
CA GLY A 149 -4.40 2.21 -27.87
C GLY A 149 -3.18 1.49 -28.44
N ASP A 150 -2.00 1.85 -27.92
CA ASP A 150 -0.70 1.35 -28.33
C ASP A 150 -0.28 1.91 -29.70
N GLY A 151 -0.41 1.17 -30.80
CA GLY A 151 0.08 1.58 -32.10
C GLY A 151 -1.02 1.76 -33.14
N GLY A 152 -1.38 2.99 -33.47
CA GLY A 152 -2.32 3.28 -34.56
C GLY A 152 -3.15 4.53 -34.28
N ASP A 153 -4.20 4.77 -35.06
CA ASP A 153 -5.14 5.88 -34.83
C ASP A 153 -6.37 5.38 -34.05
N ASP A 154 -6.29 5.40 -32.72
CA ASP A 154 -7.26 4.74 -31.84
C ASP A 154 -8.45 5.61 -31.42
N ASN A 155 -9.57 4.95 -31.15
CA ASN A 155 -10.82 5.57 -30.72
C ASN A 155 -11.26 5.09 -29.33
N PHE A 156 -11.54 6.03 -28.43
CA PHE A 156 -12.02 5.75 -27.07
C PHE A 156 -13.42 6.32 -26.87
N ASN A 157 -14.35 5.44 -26.50
CA ASN A 157 -15.74 5.78 -26.25
C ASN A 157 -16.11 5.46 -24.80
N ILE A 158 -16.01 6.48 -23.93
CA ILE A 158 -16.25 6.32 -22.50
C ILE A 158 -17.72 6.66 -22.19
N ILE A 159 -18.54 5.61 -22.07
CA ILE A 159 -19.98 5.71 -21.82
C ILE A 159 -20.26 5.93 -20.33
N SER A 160 -19.47 5.31 -19.44
CA SER A 160 -19.56 5.39 -17.98
C SER A 160 -18.25 4.92 -17.32
N GLY A 161 -18.00 5.37 -16.09
CA GLY A 161 -16.84 4.95 -15.29
C GLY A 161 -16.33 6.01 -14.32
N SER A 162 -15.39 5.63 -13.47
CA SER A 162 -14.70 6.55 -12.55
C SER A 162 -13.23 6.20 -12.42
N LYS A 163 -12.33 7.18 -12.52
CA LYS A 163 -10.87 6.98 -12.57
C LYS A 163 -10.43 6.13 -13.77
N ILE A 164 -10.93 6.47 -14.94
CA ILE A 164 -10.50 5.87 -16.20
C ILE A 164 -9.16 6.48 -16.60
N VAL A 165 -8.18 5.65 -16.95
CA VAL A 165 -6.91 6.09 -17.52
C VAL A 165 -6.88 5.69 -18.98
N VAL A 166 -6.65 6.66 -19.86
CA VAL A 166 -6.51 6.48 -21.30
C VAL A 166 -5.12 6.91 -21.72
N ASN A 167 -4.39 6.03 -22.38
CA ASN A 167 -3.20 6.35 -23.13
C ASN A 167 -3.40 5.93 -24.58
N GLY A 168 -3.49 6.91 -25.49
CA GLY A 168 -3.62 6.62 -26.91
C GLY A 168 -2.42 5.87 -27.49
N GLY A 169 -1.22 6.06 -26.93
CA GLY A 169 0.00 5.54 -27.56
C GLY A 169 0.43 6.38 -28.77
N ASP A 170 0.96 5.72 -29.80
CA ASP A 170 1.38 6.33 -31.06
C ASP A 170 0.15 6.74 -31.90
N GLY A 171 0.36 7.46 -33.02
CA GLY A 171 -0.72 7.87 -33.93
C GLY A 171 -1.62 9.01 -33.44
N ILE A 172 -2.76 9.20 -34.12
CA ILE A 172 -3.74 10.28 -33.88
C ILE A 172 -4.96 9.70 -33.16
N ASN A 173 -4.93 9.76 -31.84
CA ASN A 173 -5.94 9.12 -31.01
C ASN A 173 -7.08 10.07 -30.60
N THR A 174 -8.30 9.53 -30.58
CA THR A 174 -9.53 10.30 -30.41
C THR A 174 -10.42 9.76 -29.28
N ILE A 175 -10.71 10.61 -28.31
CA ILE A 175 -11.86 10.48 -27.41
C ILE A 175 -13.12 10.89 -28.18
N LEU A 176 -14.00 9.91 -28.47
CA LEU A 176 -15.28 10.13 -29.15
C LEU A 176 -16.32 10.76 -28.23
N GLN A 177 -16.38 10.28 -26.98
CA GLN A 177 -17.12 10.90 -25.88
C GLN A 177 -16.49 10.50 -24.54
N ASP A 178 -16.61 11.39 -23.55
CA ASP A 178 -16.19 11.14 -22.18
C ASP A 178 -17.31 11.51 -21.21
N LYS A 179 -18.03 10.49 -20.74
CA LYS A 179 -19.04 10.59 -19.67
C LYS A 179 -18.51 10.04 -18.34
N GLY A 180 -17.22 9.72 -18.28
CA GLY A 180 -16.55 9.28 -17.07
C GLY A 180 -16.38 10.39 -16.05
N THR A 181 -16.00 10.01 -14.84
CA THR A 181 -15.57 10.94 -13.80
C THR A 181 -14.10 10.73 -13.49
N ASN A 182 -13.34 11.83 -13.33
CA ASN A 182 -11.89 11.78 -13.09
C ASN A 182 -11.12 10.99 -14.17
N THR A 183 -11.47 11.18 -15.44
CA THR A 183 -10.76 10.57 -16.57
C THR A 183 -9.40 11.23 -16.76
N VAL A 184 -8.35 10.41 -16.77
CA VAL A 184 -6.96 10.76 -17.08
C VAL A 184 -6.72 10.44 -18.56
N LYS A 185 -6.29 11.42 -19.33
CA LYS A 185 -6.16 11.33 -20.80
C LYS A 185 -4.76 11.72 -21.23
N ILE A 186 -4.10 10.79 -21.91
CA ILE A 186 -2.71 10.86 -22.36
C ILE A 186 -2.68 10.51 -23.85
N ASN A 187 -1.89 11.23 -24.65
CA ASN A 187 -1.72 10.99 -26.09
C ASN A 187 -3.04 10.92 -26.89
N VAL A 188 -4.04 11.73 -26.51
CA VAL A 188 -5.36 11.83 -27.16
C VAL A 188 -5.81 13.28 -27.28
N ASN A 189 -6.83 13.56 -28.08
CA ASN A 189 -7.45 14.88 -28.09
C ASN A 189 -7.99 15.30 -26.71
N GLY A 190 -7.67 16.52 -26.30
CA GLY A 190 -8.05 17.03 -24.97
C GLY A 190 -7.37 16.27 -23.81
N ALA A 191 -6.17 15.74 -24.04
CA ALA A 191 -5.30 15.21 -22.99
C ALA A 191 -5.18 16.18 -21.82
N ASN A 192 -5.20 15.64 -20.61
CA ASN A 192 -5.09 16.39 -19.36
C ASN A 192 -3.96 15.86 -18.47
N ALA A 193 -3.21 14.88 -18.96
CA ALA A 193 -2.14 14.19 -18.25
C ALA A 193 -0.99 13.87 -19.21
N TYR A 194 0.14 13.52 -18.60
CA TYR A 194 1.38 13.14 -19.25
C TYR A 194 1.85 11.81 -18.71
N SER A 195 2.60 11.06 -19.51
CA SER A 195 3.24 9.82 -19.09
C SER A 195 4.73 9.80 -19.42
N VAL A 196 5.50 9.09 -18.60
CA VAL A 196 6.90 8.74 -18.86
C VAL A 196 7.12 7.28 -18.50
N GLU A 197 7.55 6.49 -19.47
CA GLU A 197 7.75 5.06 -19.29
C GLU A 197 9.12 4.73 -18.71
N PHE A 198 9.17 3.71 -17.86
CA PHE A 198 10.37 3.12 -17.30
C PHE A 198 10.32 1.62 -17.56
N THR A 199 11.38 1.09 -18.15
CA THR A 199 11.48 -0.28 -18.65
C THR A 199 11.87 -1.28 -17.56
N LYS A 200 12.49 -0.82 -16.47
CA LYS A 200 13.00 -1.68 -15.40
C LYS A 200 13.10 -0.94 -14.06
N LYS A 201 13.32 -1.71 -13.00
CA LYS A 201 13.68 -1.21 -11.67
C LYS A 201 14.96 -0.37 -11.73
N ASP A 202 15.01 0.68 -10.92
CA ASP A 202 16.15 1.57 -10.72
C ASP A 202 16.55 2.35 -11.99
N GLU A 203 15.68 2.35 -13.02
CA GLU A 203 15.84 3.27 -14.15
C GLU A 203 15.48 4.69 -13.69
N THR A 204 16.40 5.62 -13.94
CA THR A 204 16.24 7.03 -13.60
C THR A 204 16.20 7.87 -14.88
N LYS A 205 15.24 8.80 -14.94
CA LYS A 205 15.09 9.77 -16.04
C LYS A 205 14.89 11.17 -15.49
N THR A 206 15.39 12.16 -16.21
CA THR A 206 15.03 13.56 -15.98
C THR A 206 13.73 13.87 -16.70
N VAL A 207 12.73 14.33 -15.96
CA VAL A 207 11.43 14.77 -16.47
C VAL A 207 11.31 16.27 -16.24
N THR A 208 11.30 17.06 -17.32
CA THR A 208 11.16 18.52 -17.24
C THR A 208 9.68 18.91 -17.30
N ILE A 209 9.16 19.49 -16.21
CA ILE A 209 7.75 19.92 -16.10
C ILE A 209 7.73 21.42 -15.80
N ASN A 210 7.09 22.21 -16.66
CA ASN A 210 7.05 23.68 -16.53
C ASN A 210 8.44 24.35 -16.38
N GLY A 211 9.48 23.74 -16.97
CA GLY A 211 10.86 24.24 -16.89
C GLY A 211 11.58 23.93 -15.58
N ILE A 212 11.04 23.04 -14.75
CA ILE A 212 11.69 22.46 -13.57
C ILE A 212 12.06 21.01 -13.90
N ASP A 213 13.30 20.63 -13.61
CA ASP A 213 13.77 19.27 -13.81
C ASP A 213 13.48 18.42 -12.58
N TYR A 214 12.91 17.23 -12.80
CA TYR A 214 12.71 16.21 -11.77
C TYR A 214 13.53 14.96 -12.11
N GLU A 215 14.41 14.53 -11.22
CA GLU A 215 15.06 13.22 -11.30
C GLU A 215 14.07 12.16 -10.78
N VAL A 216 13.53 11.34 -11.68
CA VAL A 216 12.53 10.33 -11.35
C VAL A 216 13.12 8.95 -11.51
N THR A 217 13.05 8.13 -10.46
CA THR A 217 13.54 6.75 -10.41
C THR A 217 12.39 5.78 -10.18
N ASN A 218 12.32 4.71 -10.98
CA ASN A 218 11.34 3.64 -10.81
C ASN A 218 11.76 2.66 -9.71
N ASP A 219 11.02 2.64 -8.61
CA ASP A 219 11.29 1.75 -7.46
C ASP A 219 10.55 0.40 -7.55
N LYS A 220 9.73 0.21 -8.60
CA LYS A 220 9.01 -1.05 -8.83
C LYS A 220 9.97 -2.12 -9.35
N ASN A 221 9.83 -3.35 -8.87
CA ASN A 221 10.63 -4.51 -9.34
C ASN A 221 10.27 -4.97 -10.78
N SER A 222 9.78 -4.08 -11.64
CA SER A 222 9.37 -4.32 -13.02
C SER A 222 9.31 -3.00 -13.79
N ALA A 223 8.94 -3.04 -15.08
CA ALA A 223 8.51 -1.85 -15.81
C ALA A 223 7.38 -1.11 -15.06
N ASN A 224 7.36 0.22 -15.22
CA ASN A 224 6.42 1.12 -14.59
C ASN A 224 6.26 2.41 -15.41
N THR A 225 5.15 3.11 -15.25
CA THR A 225 4.88 4.36 -15.98
C THR A 225 4.55 5.46 -14.98
N LEU A 226 5.32 6.55 -15.02
CA LEU A 226 5.00 7.76 -14.28
C LEU A 226 3.86 8.46 -15.00
N ILE A 227 2.76 8.72 -14.30
CA ILE A 227 1.65 9.55 -14.78
C ILE A 227 1.58 10.79 -13.90
N TYR A 228 1.49 11.96 -14.53
CA TYR A 228 1.29 13.22 -13.83
C TYR A 228 0.32 14.15 -14.57
N THR A 229 -0.34 15.02 -13.82
CA THR A 229 -1.20 16.09 -14.34
C THR A 229 -0.73 17.44 -13.86
N ILE A 230 -1.09 18.50 -14.57
CA ILE A 230 -0.83 19.88 -14.17
C ILE A 230 -2.19 20.54 -13.98
N GLU A 231 -2.51 20.91 -12.73
CA GLU A 231 -3.75 21.61 -12.41
C GLU A 231 -3.72 23.04 -12.96
N PRO A 232 -4.88 23.70 -13.19
CA PRO A 232 -4.91 25.11 -13.61
C PRO A 232 -4.19 26.06 -12.65
N SER A 233 -4.05 25.69 -11.37
CA SER A 233 -3.26 26.38 -10.36
C SER A 233 -1.74 26.32 -10.59
N GLY A 234 -1.28 25.43 -11.49
CA GLY A 234 0.13 25.10 -11.69
C GLY A 234 0.63 23.95 -10.82
N THR A 235 -0.20 23.40 -9.92
CA THR A 235 0.17 22.24 -9.08
C THR A 235 0.40 21.01 -9.95
N ILE A 236 1.55 20.36 -9.78
CA ILE A 236 1.90 19.10 -10.45
C ILE A 236 1.41 17.95 -9.56
N ASN A 237 0.46 17.15 -10.03
CA ASN A 237 -0.03 15.99 -9.31
C ASN A 237 0.61 14.70 -9.88
N PHE A 238 1.48 14.06 -9.10
CA PHE A 238 2.04 12.75 -9.42
C PHE A 238 1.09 11.63 -8.97
N GLN A 239 0.67 10.80 -9.94
CA GLN A 239 -0.43 9.85 -9.76
C GLN A 239 0.00 8.38 -9.83
N SER A 240 1.29 8.10 -10.03
CA SER A 240 1.81 6.73 -10.07
C SER A 240 2.50 6.33 -8.77
N SER A 241 2.40 5.05 -8.42
CA SER A 241 3.06 4.45 -7.24
C SER A 241 4.45 3.91 -7.58
N TYR A 242 5.27 3.68 -6.55
CA TYR A 242 6.64 3.13 -6.65
C TYR A 242 7.62 4.01 -7.43
N PHE A 243 7.71 5.28 -7.03
CA PHE A 243 8.66 6.22 -7.60
C PHE A 243 9.39 7.01 -6.52
N THR A 244 10.67 7.25 -6.77
CA THR A 244 11.44 8.28 -6.08
C THR A 244 11.58 9.48 -7.02
N ILE A 245 11.12 10.65 -6.58
CA ILE A 245 11.06 11.88 -7.38
C ILE A 245 11.82 12.97 -6.63
N LYS A 246 12.88 13.51 -7.22
CA LYS A 246 13.65 14.61 -6.65
C LYS A 246 13.52 15.85 -7.52
N GLY A 247 13.06 16.94 -6.92
CA GLY A 247 12.99 18.25 -7.57
C GLY A 247 14.36 18.89 -7.78
N ASP A 248 14.41 19.92 -8.61
CA ASP A 248 15.59 20.75 -8.77
C ASP A 248 15.81 21.56 -7.48
N LEU A 249 16.96 21.32 -6.83
CA LEU A 249 17.34 21.97 -5.58
C LEU A 249 17.30 23.51 -5.62
N ASN A 250 17.32 24.14 -6.80
CA ASN A 250 17.32 25.60 -6.92
C ASN A 250 15.93 26.18 -7.22
N LYS A 251 14.89 25.35 -7.27
CA LYS A 251 13.52 25.74 -7.61
C LYS A 251 12.59 25.49 -6.44
N ALA A 252 11.47 26.23 -6.46
CA ALA A 252 10.32 25.94 -5.62
C ALA A 252 9.38 24.98 -6.36
N HIS A 253 8.70 24.13 -5.62
CA HIS A 253 7.88 23.04 -6.11
C HIS A 253 6.46 23.18 -5.54
N ASN A 254 5.47 23.13 -6.42
CA ASN A 254 4.06 23.08 -6.05
C ASN A 254 3.52 21.73 -6.49
N VAL A 255 3.53 20.76 -5.57
CA VAL A 255 3.36 19.34 -5.89
C VAL A 255 2.26 18.72 -5.05
N LYS A 256 1.49 17.85 -5.69
CA LYS A 256 0.55 16.93 -5.07
C LYS A 256 0.97 15.49 -5.36
N ILE A 257 0.82 14.61 -4.38
CA ILE A 257 1.14 13.18 -4.50
C ILE A 257 -0.13 12.41 -4.15
N SER A 258 -0.75 11.80 -5.16
CA SER A 258 -2.02 11.08 -5.00
C SER A 258 -1.89 9.55 -5.10
N SER A 259 -0.67 9.02 -5.05
CA SER A 259 -0.37 7.58 -5.17
C SER A 259 0.57 7.12 -4.06
N SER A 260 0.41 5.86 -3.64
CA SER A 260 1.16 5.31 -2.51
C SER A 260 2.59 4.91 -2.90
N LYS A 261 3.48 4.75 -1.91
CA LYS A 261 4.88 4.32 -2.14
C LYS A 261 5.65 5.27 -3.06
N VAL A 262 5.53 6.57 -2.80
CA VAL A 262 6.31 7.62 -3.46
C VAL A 262 7.25 8.25 -2.44
N ASN A 263 8.52 8.38 -2.79
CA ASN A 263 9.46 9.23 -2.05
C ASN A 263 9.62 10.53 -2.84
N PHE A 264 9.20 11.65 -2.27
CA PHE A 264 9.34 12.95 -2.91
C PHE A 264 10.33 13.83 -2.15
N TYR A 265 11.24 14.46 -2.88
CA TYR A 265 12.20 15.42 -2.38
C TYR A 265 11.96 16.75 -3.09
N GLY A 266 11.75 17.81 -2.30
CA GLY A 266 11.62 19.19 -2.75
C GLY A 266 12.94 19.80 -3.22
N GLY A 267 13.13 21.09 -2.97
CA GLY A 267 14.34 21.84 -3.25
C GLY A 267 14.77 22.72 -2.08
N ASN A 268 15.71 23.63 -2.32
CA ASN A 268 16.20 24.58 -1.31
C ASN A 268 15.44 25.92 -1.36
N LYS A 269 14.18 25.89 -1.78
CA LYS A 269 13.26 27.03 -1.85
C LYS A 269 11.94 26.58 -1.26
N ALA A 270 11.19 27.54 -0.72
CA ALA A 270 9.87 27.31 -0.16
C ALA A 270 8.95 26.53 -1.12
N ASP A 271 8.70 25.28 -0.76
CA ASP A 271 7.89 24.31 -1.46
C ASP A 271 6.49 24.23 -0.87
N THR A 272 5.53 23.80 -1.69
CA THR A 272 4.17 23.51 -1.26
C THR A 272 3.83 22.10 -1.70
N ILE A 273 3.70 21.20 -0.73
CA ILE A 273 3.57 19.76 -0.97
C ILE A 273 2.30 19.24 -0.31
N VAL A 274 1.44 18.61 -1.09
CA VAL A 274 0.22 17.95 -0.62
C VAL A 274 0.33 16.44 -0.81
N LEU A 275 0.20 15.67 0.27
CA LEU A 275 0.22 14.21 0.24
C LEU A 275 -1.17 13.63 0.55
N GLU A 276 -1.75 12.92 -0.40
CA GLU A 276 -3.08 12.27 -0.28
C GLU A 276 -3.00 10.74 -0.31
N ALA A 277 -1.81 10.17 -0.11
CA ALA A 277 -1.58 8.73 -0.19
C ALA A 277 -0.72 8.16 0.95
N SER A 278 -0.86 6.85 1.18
CA SER A 278 -0.15 6.10 2.22
C SER A 278 1.22 5.61 1.79
N LEU A 279 2.07 5.22 2.74
CA LEU A 279 3.38 4.61 2.52
C LEU A 279 4.35 5.52 1.73
N CYS A 280 4.17 6.83 1.83
CA CYS A 280 5.01 7.82 1.17
C CYS A 280 5.97 8.49 2.16
N LYS A 281 7.07 9.02 1.60
CA LYS A 281 8.00 9.88 2.30
C LYS A 281 8.10 11.21 1.58
N VAL A 282 8.02 12.32 2.31
CA VAL A 282 8.12 13.67 1.76
C VAL A 282 9.20 14.43 2.51
N TYR A 283 10.11 15.04 1.77
CA TYR A 283 11.21 15.85 2.27
C TYR A 283 11.12 17.23 1.61
N GLY A 284 10.94 18.30 2.39
CA GLY A 284 10.98 19.68 1.89
C GLY A 284 12.39 20.09 1.47
N LEU A 285 13.38 19.69 2.27
CA LEU A 285 14.82 19.95 2.16
C LEU A 285 15.23 21.32 2.66
N GLY A 286 15.01 22.40 1.92
CA GLY A 286 15.39 23.72 2.42
C GLY A 286 14.47 24.83 1.94
N GLY A 287 14.44 25.94 2.68
CA GLY A 287 13.43 26.97 2.50
C GLY A 287 12.23 26.74 3.44
N ASP A 288 11.36 27.75 3.55
CA ASP A 288 10.21 27.69 4.45
C ASP A 288 9.05 26.92 3.77
N ASP A 289 8.98 25.61 4.02
CA ASP A 289 8.13 24.68 3.29
C ASP A 289 6.74 24.52 3.91
N ASN A 290 5.75 24.26 3.05
CA ASN A 290 4.37 24.00 3.47
C ASN A 290 3.97 22.59 3.07
N ILE A 291 3.97 21.66 4.04
CA ILE A 291 3.67 20.26 3.79
C ILE A 291 2.35 19.89 4.49
N THR A 292 1.36 19.47 3.70
CA THR A 292 0.06 19.05 4.21
C THR A 292 -0.26 17.63 3.79
N THR A 293 -0.71 16.79 4.72
CA THR A 293 -1.17 15.44 4.42
C THR A 293 -2.67 15.29 4.69
N THR A 294 -3.38 14.48 3.89
CA THR A 294 -4.84 14.32 3.99
C THR A 294 -5.28 12.86 3.98
N ASN A 295 -5.85 12.39 5.10
CA ASN A 295 -6.45 11.05 5.24
C ASN A 295 -5.59 9.90 4.67
N VAL A 296 -4.36 9.80 5.15
CA VAL A 296 -3.34 8.86 4.66
C VAL A 296 -2.99 7.77 5.67
N GLY A 297 -2.47 6.64 5.21
CA GLY A 297 -1.93 5.60 6.08
C GLY A 297 -0.57 5.99 6.70
N ALA A 298 0.30 5.01 6.96
CA ALA A 298 1.64 5.27 7.51
C ALA A 298 2.51 6.11 6.56
N ILE A 299 3.13 7.20 7.04
CA ILE A 299 3.93 8.13 6.23
C ILE A 299 5.17 8.67 6.97
N THR A 300 6.08 9.31 6.23
CA THR A 300 7.15 10.16 6.78
C THR A 300 7.08 11.55 6.16
N VAL A 301 7.19 12.58 6.99
CA VAL A 301 7.26 14.00 6.59
C VAL A 301 8.47 14.62 7.27
N ASP A 302 9.28 15.32 6.49
CA ASP A 302 10.48 16.03 6.93
C ASP A 302 10.46 17.42 6.29
N GLY A 303 10.44 18.48 7.11
CA GLY A 303 10.48 19.87 6.65
C GLY A 303 11.86 20.17 6.05
N GLY A 304 12.89 20.12 6.89
CA GLY A 304 14.27 20.31 6.49
C GLY A 304 14.87 21.58 7.08
N ASP A 305 15.61 22.35 6.29
CA ASP A 305 16.18 23.63 6.71
C ASP A 305 15.21 24.78 6.38
N GLY A 306 14.60 25.43 7.36
CA GLY A 306 13.68 26.53 7.11
C GLY A 306 12.70 26.68 8.27
N ASN A 307 11.83 27.68 8.20
CA ASN A 307 10.71 27.76 9.14
C ASN A 307 9.50 27.06 8.51
N ASP A 308 9.37 25.76 8.74
CA ASP A 308 8.42 24.93 8.01
C ASP A 308 7.04 24.94 8.67
N THR A 309 6.02 24.70 7.86
CA THR A 309 4.64 24.50 8.32
C THR A 309 4.16 23.11 7.92
N LEU A 310 4.00 22.24 8.91
CA LEU A 310 3.67 20.84 8.72
C LEU A 310 2.29 20.54 9.29
N VAL A 311 1.33 20.19 8.44
CA VAL A 311 -0.02 19.76 8.86
C VAL A 311 -0.19 18.29 8.54
N VAL A 312 0.01 17.44 9.54
CA VAL A 312 0.15 16.00 9.35
C VAL A 312 -1.08 15.26 9.87
N LYS A 313 -1.84 14.71 8.93
CA LYS A 313 -2.96 13.78 9.16
C LYS A 313 -2.56 12.36 8.78
N GLY A 314 -3.39 11.42 9.22
CA GLY A 314 -3.29 10.02 8.83
C GLY A 314 -3.36 9.07 10.01
N ASP A 315 -3.08 7.79 9.77
CA ASP A 315 -3.13 6.76 10.81
C ASP A 315 -1.88 6.79 11.68
N ARG A 316 -0.69 6.96 11.06
CA ARG A 316 0.63 6.94 11.68
C ARG A 316 1.61 7.81 10.90
N ALA A 317 2.46 8.57 11.57
CA ALA A 317 3.45 9.43 10.94
C ALA A 317 4.78 9.47 11.73
N LEU A 318 5.88 9.57 10.99
CA LEU A 318 7.14 10.11 11.48
C LEU A 318 7.27 11.53 10.95
N VAL A 319 7.39 12.51 11.84
CA VAL A 319 7.44 13.93 11.49
C VAL A 319 8.73 14.53 12.01
N TYR A 320 9.44 15.22 11.14
CA TYR A 320 10.64 15.98 11.45
C TYR A 320 10.40 17.42 11.01
N GLY A 321 10.57 18.39 11.92
CA GLY A 321 10.59 19.80 11.56
C GLY A 321 11.89 20.10 10.83
N GLY A 322 13.00 19.98 11.54
CA GLY A 322 14.35 20.07 10.98
C GLY A 322 15.12 21.21 11.66
N ASN A 323 15.76 22.07 10.88
CA ASN A 323 16.42 23.27 11.39
C ASN A 323 15.53 24.48 11.10
N GLY A 324 15.39 25.41 12.04
CA GLY A 324 14.56 26.60 11.90
C GLY A 324 13.37 26.54 12.84
N ASN A 325 12.49 27.53 12.81
CA ASN A 325 11.39 27.64 13.74
C ASN A 325 10.11 27.05 13.13
N ASP A 326 9.83 25.79 13.42
CA ASP A 326 8.80 25.03 12.74
C ASP A 326 7.42 25.14 13.41
N ASN A 327 6.38 25.06 12.60
CA ASN A 327 4.98 25.04 13.03
C ASN A 327 4.36 23.69 12.65
N ILE A 328 4.27 22.79 13.63
CA ILE A 328 3.85 21.41 13.41
C ILE A 328 2.48 21.18 14.04
N THR A 329 1.48 20.82 13.23
CA THR A 329 0.18 20.35 13.71
C THR A 329 0.01 18.86 13.41
N ILE A 330 -0.12 18.05 14.46
CA ILE A 330 -0.22 16.59 14.34
C ILE A 330 -1.62 16.09 14.68
N TYR A 331 -2.31 15.56 13.68
CA TYR A 331 -3.60 14.88 13.80
C TYR A 331 -3.48 13.35 13.73
N ALA A 332 -2.33 12.81 13.31
CA ALA A 332 -2.12 11.37 13.26
C ALA A 332 -1.90 10.81 14.67
N GLY A 333 -2.51 9.65 14.98
CA GLY A 333 -2.29 8.94 16.24
C GLY A 333 -1.05 8.03 16.15
N TYR A 334 -0.58 7.47 17.27
CA TYR A 334 0.55 6.51 17.28
C TYR A 334 1.78 6.98 16.49
N SER A 335 2.06 8.29 16.55
CA SER A 335 3.01 9.00 15.69
C SER A 335 4.14 9.60 16.52
N SER A 336 5.23 9.96 15.85
CA SER A 336 6.36 10.68 16.46
C SER A 336 6.59 12.01 15.76
N VAL A 337 6.85 13.04 16.56
CA VAL A 337 7.31 14.36 16.13
C VAL A 337 8.68 14.60 16.77
N ASN A 338 9.66 14.93 15.94
CA ASN A 338 10.91 15.55 16.36
C ASN A 338 10.94 16.95 15.73
N ALA A 339 10.76 17.99 16.54
CA ALA A 339 10.67 19.35 16.03
C ALA A 339 12.02 19.81 15.48
N GLY A 340 13.09 19.73 16.28
CA GLY A 340 14.45 19.76 15.76
C GLY A 340 15.27 20.87 16.39
N ASP A 341 15.99 21.64 15.59
CA ASP A 341 16.78 22.77 16.06
C ASP A 341 16.07 24.09 15.74
N GLY A 342 15.60 24.80 16.75
CA GLY A 342 14.97 26.10 16.58
C GLY A 342 13.97 26.38 17.69
N ASP A 343 13.29 27.52 17.62
CA ASP A 343 12.19 27.81 18.54
C ASP A 343 10.88 27.29 17.93
N ASP A 344 10.59 26.00 18.14
CA ASP A 344 9.49 25.30 17.47
C ASP A 344 8.15 25.43 18.19
N PHE A 345 7.06 25.27 17.43
CA PHE A 345 5.71 25.11 17.95
C PHE A 345 5.08 23.78 17.50
N VAL A 346 4.59 23.01 18.47
CA VAL A 346 3.85 21.77 18.21
C VAL A 346 2.42 21.85 18.75
N ASP A 347 1.43 21.61 17.88
CA ASP A 347 0.02 21.51 18.22
C ASP A 347 -0.48 20.06 18.07
N VAL A 348 -0.73 19.42 19.21
CA VAL A 348 -1.14 18.02 19.30
C VAL A 348 -2.66 17.91 19.30
N ARG A 349 -3.20 17.14 18.35
CA ARG A 349 -4.64 16.96 18.14
C ARG A 349 -5.09 15.50 18.20
N ASN A 350 -4.22 14.58 18.61
CA ASN A 350 -4.50 13.15 18.73
C ASN A 350 -3.68 12.51 19.87
N ASN A 351 -3.83 11.20 20.07
CA ASN A 351 -3.36 10.45 21.23
C ASN A 351 -2.19 9.51 20.91
N ASN A 352 -1.52 9.01 21.95
CA ASN A 352 -0.42 8.05 21.92
C ASN A 352 0.77 8.54 21.07
N LEU A 353 1.33 9.68 21.45
CA LEU A 353 2.36 10.36 20.66
C LEU A 353 3.69 10.43 21.40
N LEU A 354 4.76 10.45 20.61
CA LEU A 354 6.10 10.82 21.05
C LEU A 354 6.43 12.21 20.49
N ILE A 355 6.56 13.21 21.35
CA ILE A 355 6.88 14.58 20.95
C ILE A 355 8.22 14.98 21.57
N TYR A 356 9.22 15.19 20.73
CA TYR A 356 10.54 15.63 21.12
C TYR A 356 10.82 17.00 20.49
N GLY A 357 11.06 18.01 21.31
CA GLY A 357 11.28 19.39 20.87
C GLY A 357 12.66 19.62 20.27
N GLY A 358 13.67 18.83 20.67
CA GLY A 358 15.04 19.07 20.24
C GLY A 358 15.67 20.26 20.98
N THR A 359 16.40 21.11 20.27
CA THR A 359 17.06 22.29 20.86
C THR A 359 16.16 23.53 20.76
N GLY A 360 16.59 24.67 21.31
CA GLY A 360 15.83 25.93 21.29
C GLY A 360 14.70 26.04 22.33
N ASN A 361 13.90 27.11 22.22
CA ASN A 361 12.83 27.47 23.17
C ASN A 361 11.47 27.04 22.62
N ASN A 362 11.20 25.74 22.67
CA ASN A 362 10.02 25.16 22.07
C ASN A 362 8.74 25.42 22.87
N THR A 363 7.61 25.45 22.17
CA THR A 363 6.28 25.62 22.75
C THR A 363 5.32 24.53 22.26
N ILE A 364 4.40 24.11 23.12
CA ILE A 364 3.46 23.02 22.82
C ILE A 364 2.04 23.32 23.31
N SER A 365 1.06 23.03 22.45
CA SER A 365 -0.35 22.94 22.78
C SER A 365 -0.76 21.46 22.76
N ASP A 366 -0.85 20.84 23.93
CA ASP A 366 -1.19 19.42 24.05
C ASP A 366 -2.68 19.22 24.32
N ASN A 367 -3.40 18.66 23.35
CA ASN A 367 -4.79 18.20 23.50
C ASN A 367 -4.91 16.66 23.40
N GLY A 368 -3.78 15.95 23.46
CA GLY A 368 -3.72 14.49 23.35
C GLY A 368 -3.80 13.76 24.69
N GLN A 369 -4.07 12.47 24.61
CA GLN A 369 -3.94 11.51 25.71
C GLN A 369 -2.74 10.60 25.44
N ASN A 370 -2.06 10.17 26.50
CA ASN A 370 -0.86 9.31 26.40
C ASN A 370 0.26 9.93 25.52
N THR A 371 0.38 11.26 25.52
CA THR A 371 1.46 12.01 24.86
C THR A 371 2.68 12.02 25.78
N PHE A 372 3.83 11.62 25.24
CA PHE A 372 5.14 11.72 25.89
C PHE A 372 5.84 12.94 25.32
N ILE A 373 6.32 13.84 26.19
CA ILE A 373 6.81 15.16 25.82
C ILE A 373 8.17 15.39 26.49
N ASN A 374 9.16 15.77 25.68
CA ASN A 374 10.47 16.23 26.13
C ASN A 374 10.98 17.36 25.25
N GLY A 375 11.68 18.35 25.81
CA GLY A 375 12.24 19.49 25.08
C GLY A 375 11.35 20.74 25.03
N PHE A 376 10.33 20.84 25.90
CA PHE A 376 9.38 21.95 26.01
C PHE A 376 9.35 22.56 27.43
N GLY A 377 10.41 22.34 28.22
CA GLY A 377 10.58 22.93 29.55
C GLY A 377 9.54 22.45 30.55
N ASP A 378 8.75 23.36 31.11
CA ASP A 378 7.74 23.06 32.14
C ASP A 378 6.63 22.09 31.66
N LYS A 379 6.55 21.83 30.35
CA LYS A 379 5.60 20.89 29.75
C LYS A 379 6.15 19.47 29.59
N ASP A 380 7.43 19.25 29.89
CA ASP A 380 8.05 17.94 29.80
C ASP A 380 7.43 16.97 30.82
N ASN A 381 7.14 15.76 30.36
CA ASN A 381 6.56 14.69 31.18
C ASN A 381 7.30 13.35 31.04
N ALA A 382 8.40 13.36 30.26
CA ALA A 382 9.22 12.20 29.97
C ALA A 382 10.70 12.61 29.76
N GLU A 383 11.60 11.65 29.94
CA GLU A 383 13.02 11.75 29.65
C GLU A 383 13.32 11.16 28.26
N ALA A 384 14.37 11.67 27.61
CA ALA A 384 14.72 11.29 26.24
C ALA A 384 16.00 10.45 26.14
N VAL A 385 15.92 9.38 25.34
CA VAL A 385 17.05 8.59 24.88
C VAL A 385 17.19 8.80 23.37
N ILE A 386 18.29 9.43 22.98
CA ILE A 386 18.59 9.72 21.58
C ILE A 386 19.57 8.67 21.06
N LEU A 387 19.21 8.03 19.95
CA LEU A 387 19.98 6.97 19.31
C LEU A 387 20.33 7.41 17.89
N SER A 388 21.61 7.36 17.55
CA SER A 388 22.06 7.46 16.15
C SER A 388 21.52 6.30 15.33
N ALA A 389 21.60 6.41 14.00
CA ALA A 389 21.33 5.31 13.08
C ALA A 389 22.12 4.05 13.49
N ASN A 390 21.47 2.88 13.46
CA ASN A 390 22.09 1.58 13.72
C ASN A 390 22.94 1.53 15.02
N SER A 391 22.43 2.10 16.11
CA SER A 391 23.14 2.21 17.40
C SER A 391 22.32 1.71 18.57
N SER A 392 22.98 1.45 19.71
CA SER A 392 22.34 1.07 20.96
C SER A 392 22.88 1.89 22.13
N LYS A 393 22.08 2.03 23.18
CA LYS A 393 22.46 2.69 24.43
C LYS A 393 21.90 1.92 25.63
N ASP A 394 22.76 1.67 26.62
CA ASP A 394 22.35 1.19 27.92
C ASP A 394 21.84 2.36 28.78
N VAL A 395 20.69 2.19 29.41
CA VAL A 395 20.03 3.19 30.23
C VAL A 395 19.56 2.53 31.52
N VAL A 396 19.91 3.12 32.66
CA VAL A 396 19.47 2.64 33.97
C VAL A 396 18.27 3.47 34.41
N ILE A 397 17.12 2.82 34.57
CA ILE A 397 15.85 3.44 35.01
C ILE A 397 15.37 2.66 36.24
N ASN A 398 15.13 3.36 37.36
CA ASN A 398 14.77 2.72 38.62
C ASN A 398 15.70 1.55 39.04
N ASN A 399 17.01 1.71 38.85
CA ASN A 399 18.04 0.69 39.10
C ASN A 399 17.96 -0.57 38.21
N ILE A 400 17.13 -0.57 37.17
CA ILE A 400 17.03 -1.63 36.16
C ILE A 400 17.77 -1.17 34.91
N ASN A 401 18.63 -2.01 34.36
CA ASN A 401 19.31 -1.71 33.09
C ASN A 401 18.45 -2.09 31.88
N TYR A 402 18.32 -1.17 30.93
CA TYR A 402 17.66 -1.41 29.66
C TYR A 402 18.63 -1.11 28.51
N ASN A 403 18.82 -2.08 27.61
CA ASN A 403 19.49 -1.83 26.34
C ASN A 403 18.46 -1.37 25.32
N ILE A 404 18.62 -0.15 24.80
CA ILE A 404 17.73 0.42 23.80
C ILE A 404 18.48 0.50 22.48
N GLN A 405 17.98 -0.19 21.46
CA GLN A 405 18.59 -0.30 20.15
C GLN A 405 17.72 0.34 19.07
N ASN A 406 18.35 1.13 18.21
CA ASN A 406 17.81 1.61 16.95
C ASN A 406 18.41 0.81 15.79
N THR A 407 17.55 0.20 14.97
CA THR A 407 17.95 -0.58 13.78
C THR A 407 17.62 0.11 12.46
N ALA A 408 17.17 1.37 12.49
CA ALA A 408 17.00 2.16 11.29
C ALA A 408 18.27 2.93 10.91
N ASP A 409 18.31 3.32 9.63
CA ASP A 409 19.40 4.08 9.02
C ASP A 409 19.37 5.59 9.36
N ASP A 410 18.43 6.01 10.20
CA ASP A 410 18.22 7.37 10.68
C ASP A 410 18.13 7.42 12.21
N LYS A 411 18.16 8.64 12.78
CA LYS A 411 18.06 8.87 14.23
C LYS A 411 16.70 8.41 14.76
N ARG A 412 16.69 7.88 15.98
CA ARG A 412 15.47 7.60 16.76
C ARG A 412 15.54 8.26 18.13
N VAL A 413 14.37 8.64 18.62
CA VAL A 413 14.17 9.10 19.99
C VAL A 413 13.23 8.11 20.67
N VAL A 414 13.59 7.72 21.89
CA VAL A 414 12.72 6.99 22.80
C VAL A 414 12.45 7.89 23.99
N LEU A 415 11.18 8.04 24.36
CA LEU A 415 10.80 8.76 25.56
C LEU A 415 10.37 7.77 26.64
N TYR A 416 10.78 7.99 27.89
CA TYR A 416 10.36 7.17 29.01
C TYR A 416 9.96 7.99 30.23
N LYS A 417 9.18 7.41 31.13
CA LYS A 417 8.85 7.99 32.43
C LYS A 417 8.68 6.90 33.48
N GLN A 418 9.00 7.23 34.73
CA GLN A 418 8.78 6.37 35.89
C GLN A 418 7.59 6.87 36.71
N ASN A 419 6.68 5.96 37.06
CA ASN A 419 5.71 6.21 38.11
C ASN A 419 6.32 5.86 39.47
N HIS A 420 6.69 6.86 40.27
CA HIS A 420 7.32 6.65 41.58
C HIS A 420 6.41 6.05 42.66
N VAL A 421 5.14 5.80 42.37
CA VAL A 421 4.20 5.12 43.29
C VAL A 421 4.10 3.63 42.98
N THR A 422 4.06 3.26 41.70
CA THR A 422 3.90 1.87 41.25
C THR A 422 5.18 1.24 40.73
N ASP A 423 6.26 2.03 40.64
CA ASP A 423 7.52 1.70 39.97
C ASP A 423 7.36 1.29 38.49
N GLU A 424 6.20 1.57 37.89
CA GLU A 424 5.96 1.32 36.47
C GLU A 424 6.87 2.22 35.62
N ILE A 425 7.52 1.63 34.63
CA ILE A 425 8.29 2.35 33.62
C ILE A 425 7.49 2.33 32.32
N SER A 426 7.09 3.52 31.86
CA SER A 426 6.44 3.63 30.57
C SER A 426 7.45 4.02 29.50
N PHE A 427 7.47 3.29 28.37
CA PHE A 427 8.25 3.64 27.18
C PHE A 427 7.33 4.06 26.04
N CYS A 428 7.71 5.11 25.33
CA CYS A 428 7.12 5.52 24.06
C CYS A 428 8.23 5.56 23.01
N ALA A 429 8.05 4.79 21.94
CA ALA A 429 8.99 4.66 20.85
C ALA A 429 8.26 4.33 19.55
N VAL A 430 8.95 4.53 18.44
CA VAL A 430 8.47 4.21 17.10
C VAL A 430 9.31 3.11 16.47
N ALA A 431 8.79 2.55 15.37
CA ALA A 431 9.29 1.41 14.63
C ALA A 431 10.81 1.27 14.61
N THR A 432 11.32 0.03 14.45
CA THR A 432 12.76 -0.33 14.41
C THR A 432 13.52 -0.13 15.74
N THR A 433 12.81 0.28 16.80
CA THR A 433 13.33 0.34 18.16
C THR A 433 13.12 -1.01 18.86
N THR A 434 14.19 -1.51 19.49
CA THR A 434 14.14 -2.67 20.39
C THR A 434 14.57 -2.24 21.78
N ILE A 435 13.82 -2.62 22.80
CA ILE A 435 14.14 -2.38 24.21
C ILE A 435 14.30 -3.75 24.85
N THR A 436 15.44 -3.99 25.47
CA THR A 436 15.73 -5.24 26.18
C THR A 436 15.95 -4.94 27.65
N GLY A 437 15.08 -5.51 28.48
CA GLY A 437 15.15 -5.47 29.93
C GLY A 437 16.34 -6.26 30.47
N GLN A 438 16.60 -6.08 31.76
CA GLN A 438 17.65 -6.79 32.46
C GLN A 438 17.16 -8.19 32.84
N ASN A 439 17.88 -9.22 32.43
CA ASN A 439 17.39 -10.61 32.53
C ASN A 439 17.08 -11.12 33.95
N ASP A 440 17.71 -10.58 35.00
CA ASP A 440 17.64 -11.10 36.37
C ASP A 440 16.79 -10.25 37.32
N VAL A 441 15.89 -9.43 36.79
CA VAL A 441 14.93 -8.63 37.55
C VAL A 441 13.53 -8.72 36.94
N ALA A 442 12.51 -8.47 37.75
CA ALA A 442 11.14 -8.31 37.28
C ALA A 442 10.92 -6.88 36.73
N HIS A 443 10.13 -6.78 35.68
CA HIS A 443 9.80 -5.55 34.98
C HIS A 443 8.33 -5.21 35.17
N ASN A 444 8.05 -3.94 35.43
CA ASN A 444 6.68 -3.40 35.42
C ASN A 444 6.62 -2.31 34.35
N VAL A 445 6.17 -2.67 33.14
CA VAL A 445 6.38 -1.86 31.94
C VAL A 445 5.09 -1.60 31.17
N SER A 446 4.89 -0.35 30.77
CA SER A 446 3.82 0.07 29.86
C SER A 446 4.38 0.62 28.55
N LEU A 447 3.95 0.07 27.41
CA LEU A 447 4.50 0.37 26.08
C LEU A 447 3.52 1.20 25.24
N TYR A 448 3.98 2.33 24.70
CA TYR A 448 3.22 3.30 23.90
C TYR A 448 3.91 3.59 22.57
N GLY A 449 3.20 4.22 21.62
CA GLY A 449 3.75 4.54 20.31
C GLY A 449 3.48 3.43 19.30
N TYR A 450 4.45 3.13 18.43
CA TYR A 450 4.23 2.26 17.27
C TYR A 450 5.38 1.32 16.97
N GLY A 451 5.11 0.02 16.78
CA GLY A 451 6.00 -0.88 16.06
C GLY A 451 7.33 -1.22 16.74
N MET A 452 7.45 -1.03 18.06
CA MET A 452 8.65 -1.41 18.81
C MET A 452 8.65 -2.90 19.18
N ARG A 453 9.82 -3.39 19.60
CA ARG A 453 9.95 -4.66 20.31
C ARG A 453 10.40 -4.42 21.75
N PHE A 454 9.78 -5.13 22.68
CA PHE A 454 10.19 -5.15 24.08
C PHE A 454 10.48 -6.58 24.53
N TYR A 455 11.59 -6.78 25.22
CA TYR A 455 11.97 -8.04 25.84
C TYR A 455 12.04 -7.83 27.35
N GLY A 456 11.30 -8.65 28.10
CA GLY A 456 11.33 -8.74 29.55
C GLY A 456 12.61 -9.40 30.09
N GLY A 457 12.47 -10.12 31.19
CA GLY A 457 13.53 -10.85 31.88
C GLY A 457 13.16 -12.31 32.15
N ASN A 458 13.92 -12.98 33.01
CA ASN A 458 13.68 -14.37 33.41
C ASN A 458 12.84 -14.48 34.70
N LEU A 459 12.28 -13.37 35.18
CA LEU A 459 11.43 -13.32 36.36
C LEU A 459 10.05 -12.80 35.95
N ALA A 460 9.04 -13.10 36.75
CA ALA A 460 7.66 -12.67 36.53
C ALA A 460 7.54 -11.15 36.27
N ASP A 461 7.25 -10.81 35.02
CA ASP A 461 7.11 -9.47 34.49
C ASP A 461 5.63 -9.08 34.38
N ASN A 462 5.37 -7.78 34.48
CA ASN A 462 4.06 -7.18 34.22
C ASN A 462 4.18 -6.21 33.05
N ILE A 463 3.65 -6.59 31.89
CA ILE A 463 3.83 -5.88 30.62
C ILE A 463 2.47 -5.47 30.06
N THR A 464 2.24 -4.16 29.93
CA THR A 464 1.04 -3.60 29.30
C THR A 464 1.37 -2.94 27.97
N VAL A 465 0.72 -3.38 26.89
CA VAL A 465 0.93 -2.86 25.52
C VAL A 465 -0.24 -1.95 25.13
N ASN A 466 0.00 -0.64 25.13
CA ASN A 466 -0.95 0.38 24.66
C ASN A 466 -0.63 0.86 23.23
N GLY A 467 0.57 0.61 22.73
CA GLY A 467 1.03 0.98 21.39
C GLY A 467 0.46 0.10 20.26
N HIS A 468 0.46 0.63 19.04
CA HIS A 468 0.01 -0.09 17.85
C HIS A 468 1.17 -0.90 17.24
N GLY A 469 0.96 -2.14 16.82
CA GLY A 469 1.98 -2.91 16.11
C GLY A 469 3.17 -3.35 16.97
N THR A 470 3.09 -3.19 18.28
CA THR A 470 4.17 -3.53 19.23
C THR A 470 4.25 -5.03 19.45
N VAL A 471 5.48 -5.54 19.56
CA VAL A 471 5.76 -6.92 19.95
C VAL A 471 6.36 -6.92 21.36
N ALA A 472 5.82 -7.72 22.26
CA ALA A 472 6.31 -7.87 23.62
C ALA A 472 6.58 -9.34 23.94
N TYR A 473 7.70 -9.61 24.60
CA TYR A 473 8.12 -10.92 25.09
C TYR A 473 8.26 -10.84 26.61
N GLY A 474 7.58 -11.71 27.35
CA GLY A 474 7.81 -11.92 28.79
C GLY A 474 9.15 -12.60 29.03
N LEU A 475 9.43 -13.64 28.24
CA LEU A 475 10.62 -14.50 28.23
C LEU A 475 10.57 -15.61 29.27
N GLY A 476 10.86 -15.36 30.53
CA GLY A 476 10.85 -16.42 31.54
C GLY A 476 10.22 -15.94 32.84
N GLY A 477 9.57 -16.85 33.56
CA GLY A 477 8.80 -16.52 34.75
C GLY A 477 7.31 -16.54 34.46
N ASP A 478 6.49 -16.46 35.51
CA ASP A 478 5.03 -16.44 35.37
C ASP A 478 4.58 -14.99 35.10
N ASP A 479 4.49 -14.62 33.82
CA ASP A 479 4.31 -13.25 33.36
C ASP A 479 2.84 -12.83 33.29
N ILE A 480 2.57 -11.55 33.51
CA ILE A 480 1.26 -10.92 33.31
C ILE A 480 1.38 -9.96 32.14
N MET A 481 0.69 -10.27 31.04
CA MET A 481 0.75 -9.47 29.82
C MET A 481 -0.63 -9.01 29.40
N THR A 482 -0.79 -7.72 29.08
CA THR A 482 -2.07 -7.17 28.62
C THR A 482 -1.87 -6.33 27.36
N THR A 483 -2.65 -6.58 26.31
CA THR A 483 -2.70 -5.71 25.12
C THR A 483 -4.00 -4.91 25.04
N ASN A 484 -3.85 -3.59 24.98
CA ASN A 484 -4.87 -2.60 24.68
C ASN A 484 -4.65 -1.95 23.29
N GLY A 485 -3.51 -2.21 22.65
CA GLY A 485 -3.18 -1.73 21.30
C GLY A 485 -3.75 -2.61 20.19
N TYR A 486 -3.68 -2.15 18.94
CA TYR A 486 -4.08 -2.93 17.76
C TYR A 486 -2.85 -3.51 17.04
N ASN A 487 -3.04 -4.62 16.32
CA ASN A 487 -1.99 -5.29 15.56
C ASN A 487 -0.76 -5.70 16.41
N THR A 488 -0.94 -5.96 17.70
CA THR A 488 0.16 -6.32 18.60
C THR A 488 0.47 -7.82 18.55
N GLU A 489 1.65 -8.18 19.05
CA GLU A 489 2.02 -9.57 19.34
C GLU A 489 2.54 -9.68 20.78
N MET A 490 1.98 -10.58 21.58
CA MET A 490 2.49 -10.92 22.90
C MET A 490 2.92 -12.38 22.93
N ARG A 491 4.04 -12.64 23.59
CA ARG A 491 4.63 -13.96 23.82
C ARG A 491 4.97 -14.07 25.30
N GLY A 492 4.34 -15.00 25.99
CA GLY A 492 4.59 -15.28 27.40
C GLY A 492 6.03 -15.75 27.59
N GLY A 493 6.33 -16.95 27.11
CA GLY A 493 7.67 -17.51 27.12
C GLY A 493 7.69 -18.80 27.93
N ASP A 494 8.70 -18.98 28.78
CA ASP A 494 8.76 -20.07 29.74
C ASP A 494 8.06 -19.68 31.05
N GLY A 495 7.02 -20.38 31.47
CA GLY A 495 6.31 -20.09 32.72
C GLY A 495 4.80 -20.23 32.58
N ASN A 496 4.06 -20.10 33.67
CA ASN A 496 2.60 -20.13 33.60
C ASN A 496 2.08 -18.70 33.43
N ASP A 497 1.88 -18.28 32.19
CA ASP A 497 1.65 -16.88 31.87
C ASP A 497 0.16 -16.53 31.89
N THR A 498 -0.14 -15.27 32.19
CA THR A 498 -1.50 -14.70 32.09
C THR A 498 -1.53 -13.62 31.02
N LEU A 499 -2.12 -13.94 29.87
CA LEU A 499 -2.18 -13.04 28.72
C LEU A 499 -3.62 -12.54 28.49
N THR A 500 -3.81 -11.23 28.50
CA THR A 500 -5.12 -10.59 28.32
C THR A 500 -5.15 -9.73 27.05
N MET A 501 -6.18 -9.94 26.23
CA MET A 501 -6.39 -9.20 24.98
C MET A 501 -7.70 -8.42 25.05
N ASN A 502 -7.60 -7.08 25.05
CA ASN A 502 -8.73 -6.16 25.17
C ASN A 502 -9.18 -5.53 23.84
N THR A 503 -8.52 -5.88 22.73
CA THR A 503 -8.78 -5.35 21.38
C THR A 503 -8.68 -6.48 20.35
N ASN A 504 -9.11 -6.20 19.12
CA ASN A 504 -9.00 -7.14 17.99
C ASN A 504 -7.68 -6.97 17.22
N THR A 505 -7.43 -7.87 16.27
CA THR A 505 -6.26 -7.91 15.36
C THR A 505 -4.92 -8.24 15.99
N ASN A 506 -4.89 -8.90 17.14
CA ASN A 506 -3.66 -9.21 17.88
C ASN A 506 -3.24 -10.67 17.72
N ARG A 507 -1.95 -10.95 17.92
CA ARG A 507 -1.40 -12.31 18.02
C ARG A 507 -0.99 -12.58 19.46
N ILE A 508 -1.39 -13.71 20.01
CA ILE A 508 -1.08 -14.09 21.38
C ILE A 508 -0.48 -15.49 21.37
N TYR A 509 0.67 -15.64 22.01
CA TYR A 509 1.33 -16.92 22.24
C TYR A 509 1.63 -17.06 23.73
N GLY A 510 1.20 -18.15 24.37
CA GLY A 510 1.64 -18.49 25.72
C GLY A 510 3.08 -19.01 25.71
N ASP A 511 3.40 -19.85 24.72
CA ASP A 511 4.65 -20.56 24.52
C ASP A 511 4.79 -21.79 25.47
N ASP A 512 5.73 -21.87 26.41
CA ASP A 512 5.96 -23.07 27.26
C ASP A 512 5.40 -22.87 28.68
N GLY A 513 4.37 -23.63 29.07
CA GLY A 513 3.80 -23.63 30.43
C GLY A 513 2.29 -23.82 30.45
N ASP A 514 1.69 -23.83 31.64
CA ASP A 514 0.22 -23.91 31.78
C ASP A 514 -0.38 -22.49 31.72
N ASP A 515 -0.64 -21.97 30.53
CA ASP A 515 -1.00 -20.57 30.32
C ASP A 515 -2.49 -20.26 30.50
N THR A 516 -2.79 -19.03 30.91
CA THR A 516 -4.16 -18.47 30.94
C THR A 516 -4.30 -17.33 29.94
N ILE A 517 -5.14 -17.54 28.93
CA ILE A 517 -5.40 -16.56 27.88
C ILE A 517 -6.84 -16.02 28.00
N ASN A 518 -6.97 -14.72 28.26
CA ASN A 518 -8.24 -14.00 28.37
C ASN A 518 -8.49 -13.18 27.10
N LEU A 519 -9.55 -13.50 26.36
CA LEU A 519 -9.96 -12.81 25.14
C LEU A 519 -11.24 -12.00 25.42
N ASN A 520 -11.11 -10.68 25.56
CA ASN A 520 -12.25 -9.80 25.85
C ASN A 520 -12.90 -9.23 24.57
N GLU A 521 -12.34 -9.51 23.39
CA GLU A 521 -12.82 -9.02 22.09
C GLU A 521 -12.64 -10.10 21.01
N ALA A 522 -13.51 -10.08 19.99
CA ALA A 522 -13.43 -11.02 18.88
C ALA A 522 -12.17 -10.75 18.02
N ASN A 523 -11.38 -11.80 17.75
CA ASN A 523 -10.13 -11.71 17.00
C ASN A 523 -10.12 -12.64 15.80
N ASN A 524 -9.51 -12.19 14.70
CA ASN A 524 -9.34 -12.96 13.46
C ASN A 524 -7.88 -13.37 13.21
N HIS A 525 -7.05 -13.31 14.25
CA HIS A 525 -5.62 -13.63 14.22
C HIS A 525 -5.29 -14.78 15.19
N ILE A 526 -4.03 -15.21 15.18
CA ILE A 526 -3.55 -16.39 15.90
C ILE A 526 -3.62 -16.15 17.41
N ILE A 527 -4.25 -17.08 18.11
CA ILE A 527 -4.18 -17.24 19.57
C ILE A 527 -3.71 -18.67 19.81
N ASN A 528 -2.57 -18.86 20.48
CA ASN A 528 -1.94 -20.16 20.67
C ASN A 528 -1.32 -20.25 22.06
N GLY A 529 -1.86 -21.08 22.94
CA GLY A 529 -1.32 -21.33 24.28
C GLY A 529 0.08 -21.93 24.18
N GLY A 530 0.21 -23.12 23.64
CA GLY A 530 1.53 -23.66 23.26
C GLY A 530 1.73 -25.03 23.88
N ASN A 531 2.87 -25.21 24.56
CA ASN A 531 3.17 -26.45 25.27
C ASN A 531 2.68 -26.36 26.71
N GLY A 532 1.67 -27.14 27.07
CA GLY A 532 1.18 -27.23 28.45
C GLY A 532 -0.32 -27.44 28.50
N ASN A 533 -0.91 -27.23 29.67
CA ASN A 533 -2.36 -27.29 29.90
C ASN A 533 -2.95 -25.88 29.88
N ASP A 534 -3.11 -25.33 28.69
CA ASP A 534 -3.58 -23.95 28.52
C ASP A 534 -5.08 -23.80 28.78
N THR A 535 -5.44 -22.65 29.35
CA THR A 535 -6.82 -22.23 29.62
C THR A 535 -7.18 -21.01 28.77
N TYR A 536 -8.28 -21.08 28.01
CA TYR A 536 -8.80 -19.97 27.20
C TYR A 536 -10.15 -19.50 27.75
N ASN A 537 -10.21 -18.23 28.15
CA ASN A 537 -11.44 -17.55 28.54
C ASN A 537 -11.88 -16.64 27.38
N ILE A 538 -13.02 -16.94 26.76
CA ILE A 538 -13.51 -16.32 25.51
C ILE A 538 -14.91 -15.76 25.69
#